data_AF-A0A6G1GJ84-F1
#
_entry.id   AF-A0A6G1GJ84-F1
#
_cell.length_a   1.000
_cell.length_b   1.000
_cell.length_c   1.000
_cell.angle_alpha   90.00
_cell.angle_beta   90.00
_cell.angle_gamma   90.00
#
_symmetry.space_group_name_H-M   'P 1'
#
loop_
_entity.id
_entity.type
_entity.pdbx_description
1 polymer ?
#
loop_
_entity_poly.entity_id
_entity_poly.type
_entity_poly.pdbx_seq_one_letter_code
_entity_poly.pdbx_strand_id
1 'polypeptide(L)'
;MVATRRHPSAYTEPSLSPSKATHRATTPTSESSPSHNSASSALTNSLSARKLTPKMRQPKPSSSISGWSHTPSPMTLIWLSISLPLVLWDTGYVLLRPHSMLGGTLHAPIWSPYAYYGTVDYQYGLPAWTSKDGFTGAQGWMNAVETSGYLVYLWMWWTMGERQESQLTRRLEGRAGGLAVIIGLSMSIMTLSKTVLYWLVEYHSGFAHIGHNDAMTLLISWIIPK
;
A
#
# COMPACT_ATOMS: atom_id res chain seq x y z
N MET A 1 1.98 57.68 3.77
CA MET A 1 1.67 57.54 5.21
C MET A 1 0.42 56.66 5.26
N VAL A 2 0.34 55.46 5.83
CA VAL A 2 0.97 54.85 6.99
C VAL A 2 1.15 53.36 6.71
N ALA A 3 2.32 52.83 7.04
CA ALA A 3 2.63 51.41 7.05
C ALA A 3 2.17 50.78 8.37
N THR A 4 1.62 49.57 8.34
CA THR A 4 1.81 48.62 9.46
C THR A 4 2.05 47.22 8.93
N ARG A 5 3.33 46.82 8.98
CA ARG A 5 3.79 45.43 8.93
C ARG A 5 3.31 44.71 10.19
N ARG A 6 2.72 43.52 10.06
CA ARG A 6 2.76 42.51 11.12
C ARG A 6 2.91 41.12 10.50
N HIS A 7 4.09 40.57 10.69
CA HIS A 7 4.47 39.17 10.50
C HIS A 7 4.88 38.62 11.89
N PRO A 8 4.98 37.30 12.08
CA PRO A 8 4.01 36.45 12.76
C PRO A 8 4.35 36.21 14.23
N SER A 9 3.36 35.84 15.05
CA SER A 9 3.62 35.33 16.41
C SER A 9 4.24 33.95 16.31
N ALA A 10 5.44 33.79 16.85
CA ALA A 10 6.10 32.50 17.02
C ALA A 10 5.25 31.59 17.92
N TYR A 11 4.99 30.38 17.44
CA TYR A 11 4.36 29.33 18.25
C TYR A 11 5.46 28.60 19.02
N THR A 12 5.47 28.72 20.33
CA THR A 12 6.42 28.03 21.21
C THR A 12 5.93 26.59 21.43
N GLU A 13 6.75 25.59 21.09
CA GLU A 13 6.44 24.18 21.35
C GLU A 13 6.43 23.86 22.87
N PRO A 14 5.46 23.09 23.37
CA PRO A 14 5.57 22.50 24.70
C PRO A 14 6.41 21.21 24.67
N SER A 15 7.64 21.32 25.19
CA SER A 15 8.48 20.18 25.60
C SER A 15 8.01 19.65 26.97
N LEU A 16 7.42 18.45 27.00
CA LEU A 16 7.24 17.66 28.23
C LEU A 16 7.31 16.15 27.94
N SER A 17 8.53 15.60 28.03
CA SER A 17 8.77 14.18 28.35
C SER A 17 9.05 14.05 29.85
N PRO A 18 8.47 13.06 30.55
CA PRO A 18 9.07 12.53 31.77
C PRO A 18 9.45 11.04 31.67
N SER A 19 10.65 10.79 32.19
CA SER A 19 11.43 9.56 32.27
C SER A 19 10.75 8.28 32.76
N LYS A 20 11.09 7.21 32.04
CA LYS A 20 11.58 5.89 32.48
C LYS A 20 11.77 5.67 34.00
N ALA A 21 11.05 4.71 34.57
CA ALA A 21 11.36 4.09 35.85
C ALA A 21 11.96 2.69 35.64
N THR A 22 13.18 2.51 36.16
CA THR A 22 13.97 1.28 36.16
C THR A 22 13.76 0.58 37.50
N HIS A 23 13.29 -0.68 37.52
CA HIS A 23 13.36 -1.51 38.73
C HIS A 23 14.47 -2.56 38.58
N ARG A 24 15.49 -2.37 39.41
CA ARG A 24 16.68 -3.20 39.59
C ARG A 24 16.40 -4.31 40.59
N ALA A 25 17.06 -5.45 40.33
CA ALA A 25 17.03 -6.70 41.06
C ALA A 25 17.46 -6.63 42.53
N THR A 26 16.97 -7.60 43.31
CA THR A 26 17.60 -8.08 44.55
C THR A 26 17.46 -9.60 44.63
N THR A 27 18.57 -10.29 44.40
CA THR A 27 18.87 -11.65 44.88
C THR A 27 19.23 -11.58 46.36
N PRO A 28 19.04 -12.65 47.13
CA PRO A 28 20.14 -13.12 47.97
C PRO A 28 20.37 -14.63 47.84
N THR A 29 21.64 -14.96 47.62
CA THR A 29 22.29 -16.26 47.77
C THR A 29 22.80 -16.41 49.21
N SER A 30 22.63 -17.59 49.81
CA SER A 30 23.50 -18.21 50.84
C SER A 30 22.74 -19.40 51.43
N GLU A 31 23.07 -20.65 51.07
CA GLU A 31 24.15 -21.50 51.60
C GLU A 31 23.73 -22.40 52.78
N SER A 32 24.25 -23.62 52.71
CA SER A 32 24.56 -24.59 53.78
C SER A 32 23.65 -25.83 53.90
N SER A 33 24.21 -26.96 53.45
CA SER A 33 23.99 -28.31 53.99
C SER A 33 24.74 -28.44 55.34
N PRO A 34 24.50 -29.47 56.20
CA PRO A 34 25.04 -30.80 55.91
C PRO A 34 24.27 -32.02 56.49
N SER A 35 24.67 -33.19 56.00
CA SER A 35 24.96 -34.45 56.73
C SER A 35 23.85 -35.45 57.14
N HIS A 36 24.01 -36.64 56.54
CA HIS A 36 24.22 -37.96 57.16
C HIS A 36 23.04 -38.88 57.57
N ASN A 37 23.10 -40.07 56.94
CA ASN A 37 23.04 -41.42 57.52
C ASN A 37 21.75 -42.25 57.44
N SER A 38 21.87 -43.28 56.59
CA SER A 38 21.78 -44.70 56.93
C SER A 38 20.42 -45.38 56.95
N ALA A 39 20.45 -46.55 56.28
CA ALA A 39 19.41 -47.53 56.08
C ALA A 39 18.87 -48.14 57.38
N SER A 40 17.59 -48.51 57.36
CA SER A 40 17.15 -49.87 57.71
C SER A 40 15.69 -50.12 57.30
N SER A 41 15.49 -51.37 56.90
CA SER A 41 14.29 -52.10 56.49
C SER A 41 13.12 -52.08 57.47
N ALA A 42 11.89 -52.05 56.93
CA ALA A 42 10.77 -52.83 57.46
C ALA A 42 9.64 -52.95 56.41
N LEU A 43 9.27 -54.20 56.12
CA LEU A 43 8.05 -54.58 55.41
C LEU A 43 6.82 -54.27 56.27
N THR A 44 5.77 -53.67 55.71
CA THR A 44 4.38 -53.95 56.12
C THR A 44 3.38 -53.57 55.02
N ASN A 45 2.39 -54.44 54.89
CA ASN A 45 1.32 -54.46 53.91
C ASN A 45 0.39 -53.23 53.93
N SER A 46 -0.15 -52.91 52.77
CA SER A 46 -1.59 -52.99 52.47
C SER A 46 -2.15 -51.79 51.71
N LEU A 47 -2.97 -52.13 50.71
CA LEU A 47 -4.01 -51.31 50.06
C LEU A 47 -3.52 -50.06 49.32
N SER A 48 -3.19 -50.28 48.04
CA SER A 48 -2.97 -49.23 47.05
C SER A 48 -4.22 -48.36 46.90
N ALA A 49 -4.18 -47.20 47.55
CA ALA A 49 -5.13 -46.13 47.39
C ALA A 49 -5.23 -45.74 45.91
N ARG A 50 -6.47 -45.68 45.40
CA ARG A 50 -6.79 -45.22 44.05
C ARG A 50 -6.18 -43.84 43.83
N LYS A 51 -5.08 -43.78 43.09
CA LYS A 51 -4.37 -42.55 42.71
C LYS A 51 -5.27 -41.73 41.80
N LEU A 52 -6.08 -40.85 42.38
CA LEU A 52 -6.75 -39.78 41.64
C LEU A 52 -5.65 -38.87 41.10
N THR A 53 -5.25 -39.08 39.86
CA THR A 53 -4.40 -38.16 39.14
C THR A 53 -5.16 -36.84 39.00
N PRO A 54 -4.65 -35.71 39.52
CA PRO A 54 -5.23 -34.42 39.20
C PRO A 54 -5.01 -34.22 37.70
N LYS A 55 -6.11 -34.18 36.94
CA LYS A 55 -6.10 -33.80 35.53
C LYS A 55 -5.51 -32.41 35.45
N MET A 56 -4.22 -32.33 35.12
CA MET A 56 -3.51 -31.07 34.92
C MET A 56 -4.28 -30.30 33.87
N ARG A 57 -4.95 -29.24 34.30
CA ARG A 57 -5.75 -28.38 33.45
C ARG A 57 -4.76 -27.71 32.50
N GLN A 58 -4.67 -28.24 31.29
CA GLN A 58 -3.90 -27.64 30.21
C GLN A 58 -4.23 -26.14 30.20
N PRO A 59 -3.24 -25.24 30.29
CA PRO A 59 -3.51 -23.83 30.16
C PRO A 59 -4.24 -23.66 28.83
N LYS A 60 -5.48 -23.14 28.89
CA LYS A 60 -6.17 -22.72 27.67
C LYS A 60 -5.18 -21.85 26.90
N PRO A 61 -4.96 -22.09 25.59
CA PRO A 61 -4.13 -21.19 24.82
C PRO A 61 -4.69 -19.79 25.08
N SER A 62 -3.86 -18.91 25.64
CA SER A 62 -4.20 -17.50 25.77
C SER A 62 -4.66 -17.10 24.38
N SER A 63 -5.92 -16.69 24.24
CA SER A 63 -6.42 -16.14 22.99
C SER A 63 -5.52 -14.97 22.68
N SER A 64 -4.53 -15.17 21.80
CA SER A 64 -3.80 -14.06 21.23
C SER A 64 -4.87 -13.17 20.64
N ILE A 65 -4.91 -11.91 21.07
CA ILE A 65 -5.78 -10.93 20.45
C ILE A 65 -5.41 -11.00 18.97
N SER A 66 -6.34 -11.46 18.13
CA SER A 66 -6.12 -11.56 16.70
C SER A 66 -5.72 -10.17 16.21
N GLY A 67 -4.44 -10.00 15.88
CA GLY A 67 -3.96 -8.76 15.30
C GLY A 67 -4.75 -8.45 14.03
N TRP A 68 -4.91 -7.16 13.74
CA TRP A 68 -5.48 -6.75 12.46
C TRP A 68 -4.63 -7.30 11.31
N SER A 69 -5.27 -7.67 10.20
CA SER A 69 -4.58 -8.21 9.03
C SER A 69 -5.23 -7.81 7.73
N HIS A 70 -4.41 -7.68 6.69
CA HIS A 70 -4.84 -7.43 5.32
C HIS A 70 -4.48 -8.59 4.42
N THR A 71 -5.44 -9.04 3.63
CA THR A 71 -5.21 -9.99 2.54
C THR A 71 -5.81 -9.39 1.29
N PRO A 72 -5.00 -9.04 0.27
CA PRO A 72 -5.54 -8.54 -0.99
C PRO A 72 -6.46 -9.58 -1.62
N SER A 73 -7.62 -9.14 -2.12
CA SER A 73 -8.51 -10.04 -2.86
C SER A 73 -7.84 -10.49 -4.18
N PRO A 74 -8.16 -11.69 -4.69
CA PRO A 74 -7.68 -12.11 -6.01
C PRO A 74 -8.03 -11.11 -7.11
N MET A 75 -9.23 -10.51 -7.04
CA MET A 75 -9.68 -9.49 -7.99
C MET A 75 -8.78 -8.25 -7.96
N THR A 76 -8.39 -7.78 -6.77
CA THR A 76 -7.46 -6.65 -6.62
C THR A 76 -6.11 -6.96 -7.23
N LEU A 77 -5.60 -8.19 -7.06
CA LEU A 77 -4.32 -8.60 -7.63
C LEU A 77 -4.37 -8.70 -9.15
N ILE A 78 -5.46 -9.24 -9.72
CA ILE A 78 -5.68 -9.28 -11.17
C ILE A 78 -5.75 -7.86 -11.73
N TRP A 79 -6.53 -6.99 -11.09
CA TRP A 79 -6.64 -5.59 -11.46
C TRP A 79 -5.26 -4.90 -11.46
N LEU A 80 -4.48 -5.01 -10.38
CA LEU A 80 -3.12 -4.46 -10.31
C LEU A 80 -2.19 -5.04 -11.39
N SER A 81 -2.33 -6.34 -11.70
CA SER A 81 -1.49 -7.02 -12.70
C SER A 81 -1.74 -6.51 -14.12
N ILE A 82 -2.96 -6.05 -14.41
CA ILE A 82 -3.32 -5.47 -15.71
C ILE A 82 -3.06 -3.96 -15.72
N SER A 83 -3.49 -3.26 -14.67
CA SER A 83 -3.41 -1.79 -14.58
C SER A 83 -1.98 -1.28 -14.49
N LEU A 84 -1.07 -1.91 -13.71
CA LEU A 84 0.28 -1.38 -13.55
C LEU A 84 1.09 -1.36 -14.86
N PRO A 85 1.11 -2.44 -15.67
CA PRO A 85 1.75 -2.37 -16.99
C PRO A 85 1.13 -1.31 -17.90
N LEU A 86 -0.20 -1.17 -17.91
CA LEU A 86 -0.89 -0.17 -18.74
C LEU A 86 -0.56 1.27 -18.33
N VAL A 87 -0.66 1.58 -17.03
CA VAL A 87 -0.36 2.91 -16.50
C VAL A 87 1.12 3.25 -16.64
N LEU A 88 2.02 2.28 -16.48
CA LEU A 88 3.45 2.47 -16.70
C LEU A 88 3.76 2.73 -18.18
N TRP A 89 3.11 1.99 -19.09
CA TRP A 89 3.23 2.20 -20.53
C TRP A 89 2.75 3.59 -20.95
N ASP A 90 1.61 4.03 -20.41
CA ASP A 90 1.07 5.38 -20.60
C ASP A 90 1.99 6.47 -20.02
N THR A 91 2.49 6.27 -18.79
CA THR A 91 3.46 7.17 -18.16
C THR A 91 4.70 7.33 -19.04
N GLY A 92 5.22 6.22 -19.57
CA GLY A 92 6.32 6.22 -20.52
C GLY A 92 5.99 7.01 -21.78
N TYR A 93 4.79 6.81 -22.35
CA TYR A 93 4.34 7.58 -23.51
C TYR A 93 4.34 9.08 -23.22
N VAL A 94 3.77 9.51 -22.09
CA VAL A 94 3.58 10.92 -21.75
C VAL A 94 4.89 11.60 -21.38
N LEU A 95 5.71 10.98 -20.52
CA LEU A 95 6.93 11.61 -20.00
C LEU A 95 8.10 11.58 -20.98
N LEU A 96 8.09 10.68 -21.96
CA LEU A 96 9.12 10.61 -23.00
C LEU A 96 8.76 11.42 -24.26
N ARG A 97 7.69 12.22 -24.25
CA ARG A 97 7.39 13.12 -25.37
C ARG A 97 8.53 14.13 -25.54
N PRO A 98 8.97 14.42 -26.78
CA PRO A 98 8.35 14.03 -28.04
C PRO A 98 8.85 12.69 -28.62
N HIS A 99 9.83 12.01 -28.01
CA HIS A 99 10.44 10.79 -28.57
C HIS A 99 9.47 9.61 -28.70
N SER A 100 8.48 9.54 -27.82
CA SER A 100 7.41 8.54 -27.84
C SER A 100 6.26 8.88 -28.80
N MET A 101 6.12 10.14 -29.25
CA MET A 101 5.03 10.60 -30.12
C MET A 101 5.26 10.20 -31.57
N LEU A 102 4.21 10.29 -32.40
CA LEU A 102 4.31 10.05 -33.84
C LEU A 102 5.43 10.92 -34.47
N GLY A 103 6.39 10.26 -35.14
CA GLY A 103 7.59 10.89 -35.69
C GLY A 103 8.81 10.91 -34.74
N GLY A 104 8.64 10.49 -33.48
CA GLY A 104 9.71 10.34 -32.50
C GLY A 104 10.49 9.03 -32.63
N THR A 105 11.72 9.01 -32.13
CA THR A 105 12.67 7.90 -32.27
C THR A 105 12.27 6.63 -31.50
N LEU A 106 11.45 6.75 -30.46
CA LEU A 106 11.02 5.63 -29.62
C LEU A 106 9.57 5.20 -29.89
N HIS A 107 8.87 5.90 -30.78
CA HIS A 107 7.44 5.69 -31.02
C HIS A 107 7.11 4.27 -31.46
N ALA A 108 7.82 3.75 -32.46
CA ALA A 108 7.61 2.41 -32.97
C ALA A 108 8.62 1.41 -32.36
N PRO A 109 8.21 0.18 -32.03
CA PRO A 109 6.85 -0.37 -32.09
C PRO A 109 6.02 -0.15 -30.82
N ILE A 110 6.63 0.39 -29.75
CA ILE A 110 6.09 0.33 -28.38
C ILE A 110 4.84 1.21 -28.22
N TRP A 111 4.83 2.40 -28.80
CA TRP A 111 3.73 3.37 -28.70
C TRP A 111 3.00 3.61 -30.01
N SER A 112 3.16 2.74 -31.01
CA SER A 112 2.44 2.82 -32.28
C SER A 112 0.93 3.01 -32.14
N PRO A 113 0.21 2.38 -31.18
CA PRO A 113 -1.22 2.62 -30.99
C PRO A 113 -1.57 4.08 -30.66
N TYR A 114 -0.66 4.84 -30.06
CA TYR A 114 -0.88 6.25 -29.74
C TYR A 114 -0.91 7.15 -30.99
N ALA A 115 -0.45 6.68 -32.15
CA ALA A 115 -0.61 7.42 -33.40
C ALA A 115 -2.08 7.63 -33.75
N TYR A 116 -2.91 6.59 -33.60
CA TYR A 116 -4.35 6.66 -33.78
C TYR A 116 -5.03 7.27 -32.55
N TYR A 117 -4.63 6.88 -31.35
CA TYR A 117 -5.28 7.39 -30.14
C TYR A 117 -5.14 8.92 -30.01
N GLY A 118 -3.98 9.49 -30.36
CA GLY A 118 -3.75 10.93 -30.34
C GLY A 118 -4.57 11.71 -31.38
N THR A 119 -5.25 11.05 -32.33
CA THR A 119 -6.24 11.71 -33.21
C THR A 119 -7.64 11.67 -32.64
N VAL A 120 -7.92 10.73 -31.72
CA VAL A 120 -9.19 10.63 -31.00
C VAL A 120 -9.16 11.58 -29.80
N ASP A 121 -8.15 11.48 -28.93
CA ASP A 121 -7.96 12.40 -27.83
C ASP A 121 -6.73 13.27 -28.09
N TYR A 122 -6.97 14.55 -28.38
CA TYR A 122 -5.90 15.51 -28.66
C TYR A 122 -4.98 15.78 -27.46
N GLN A 123 -5.39 15.45 -26.24
CA GLN A 123 -4.54 15.49 -25.04
C GLN A 123 -3.31 14.56 -25.19
N TYR A 124 -3.45 13.49 -26.00
CA TYR A 124 -2.38 12.55 -26.33
C TYR A 124 -1.68 12.83 -27.66
N GLY A 125 -2.20 13.76 -28.46
CA GLY A 125 -1.74 14.07 -29.81
C GLY A 125 -0.78 15.25 -29.90
N LEU A 126 -0.40 15.57 -31.13
CA LEU A 126 0.37 16.77 -31.47
C LEU A 126 -0.31 18.08 -31.03
N PRO A 127 -1.64 18.26 -31.11
CA PRO A 127 -2.26 19.54 -30.75
C PRO A 127 -1.99 19.98 -29.31
N ALA A 128 -2.13 19.09 -28.32
CA ALA A 128 -1.83 19.43 -26.93
C ALA A 128 -0.32 19.66 -26.69
N TRP A 129 0.54 18.92 -27.41
CA TRP A 129 1.98 19.10 -27.29
C TRP A 129 2.45 20.46 -27.86
N THR A 130 1.97 20.83 -29.05
CA THR A 130 2.37 22.09 -29.71
C THR A 130 1.78 23.31 -29.02
N SER A 131 0.58 23.20 -28.44
CA SER A 131 -0.03 24.25 -27.61
C SER A 131 0.61 24.38 -26.22
N LYS A 132 1.55 23.49 -25.86
CA LYS A 132 2.17 23.38 -24.53
C LYS A 132 1.13 23.21 -23.42
N ASP A 133 0.10 22.43 -23.69
CA ASP A 133 -0.86 22.04 -22.68
C ASP A 133 -0.19 21.13 -21.63
N GLY A 134 -0.05 21.66 -20.41
CA GLY A 134 0.62 20.99 -19.31
C GLY A 134 -0.20 19.86 -18.68
N PHE A 135 -1.49 19.75 -18.99
CA PHE A 135 -2.39 18.83 -18.27
C PHE A 135 -1.99 17.37 -18.46
N THR A 136 -1.70 16.93 -19.70
CA THR A 136 -1.27 15.54 -19.95
C THR A 136 0.03 15.22 -19.22
N GLY A 137 1.01 16.13 -19.26
CA GLY A 137 2.29 15.96 -18.59
C GLY A 137 2.12 15.83 -17.07
N ALA A 138 1.24 16.64 -16.48
CA ALA A 138 0.90 16.56 -15.07
C ALA A 138 0.24 15.23 -14.71
N GLN A 139 -0.69 14.75 -15.52
CA GLN A 139 -1.31 13.42 -15.37
C GLN A 139 -0.26 12.30 -15.43
N GLY A 140 0.70 12.38 -16.36
CA GLY A 140 1.81 11.43 -16.45
C GLY A 140 2.67 11.35 -15.18
N TRP A 141 2.96 12.49 -14.56
CA TRP A 141 3.66 12.51 -13.26
C TRP A 141 2.84 11.88 -12.14
N MET A 142 1.53 12.14 -12.10
CA MET A 142 0.66 11.49 -11.11
C MET A 142 0.53 9.98 -11.36
N ASN A 143 0.54 9.53 -12.62
CA ASN A 143 0.61 8.10 -12.97
C ASN A 143 1.92 7.45 -12.48
N ALA A 144 3.06 8.17 -12.55
CA ALA A 144 4.33 7.69 -12.01
C ALA A 144 4.28 7.52 -10.47
N VAL A 145 3.71 8.50 -9.76
CA VAL A 145 3.51 8.42 -8.31
C VAL A 145 2.58 7.27 -7.93
N GLU A 146 1.48 7.11 -8.69
CA GLU A 146 0.50 6.04 -8.47
C GLU A 146 1.14 4.66 -8.60
N THR A 147 1.84 4.47 -9.71
CA THR A 147 2.51 3.21 -10.04
C THR A 147 3.54 2.89 -8.97
N SER A 148 4.31 3.89 -8.51
CA SER A 148 5.28 3.71 -7.42
C SER A 148 4.61 3.27 -6.12
N GLY A 149 3.49 3.89 -5.74
CA GLY A 149 2.74 3.51 -4.54
C GLY A 149 2.19 2.08 -4.61
N TYR A 150 1.62 1.67 -5.75
CA TYR A 150 1.16 0.30 -5.94
C TYR A 150 2.29 -0.73 -6.02
N LEU A 151 3.45 -0.37 -6.57
CA LEU A 151 4.64 -1.22 -6.53
C LEU A 151 5.14 -1.41 -5.09
N VAL A 152 5.12 -0.36 -4.26
CA VAL A 152 5.43 -0.48 -2.83
C VAL A 152 4.41 -1.39 -2.13
N TYR A 153 3.12 -1.23 -2.41
CA TYR A 153 2.08 -2.11 -1.89
C TYR A 153 2.31 -3.58 -2.25
N LEU A 154 2.60 -3.88 -3.51
CA LEU A 154 2.88 -5.25 -3.97
C LEU A 154 4.19 -5.79 -3.41
N TRP A 155 5.21 -4.94 -3.28
CA TRP A 155 6.48 -5.30 -2.66
C TRP A 155 6.29 -5.70 -1.20
N MET A 156 5.52 -4.92 -0.43
CA MET A 156 5.17 -5.26 0.95
C MET A 156 4.42 -6.59 1.01
N TRP A 157 3.39 -6.75 0.18
CA TRP A 157 2.61 -7.98 0.11
C TRP A 157 3.47 -9.21 -0.22
N TRP A 158 4.42 -9.07 -1.13
CA TRP A 158 5.28 -10.17 -1.55
C TRP A 158 6.35 -10.54 -0.51
N THR A 159 6.95 -9.53 0.13
CA THR A 159 8.12 -9.72 1.02
C THR A 159 7.72 -9.93 2.49
N MET A 160 6.68 -9.24 2.95
CA MET A 160 6.23 -9.25 4.35
C MET A 160 4.96 -10.10 4.55
N GLY A 161 4.32 -10.55 3.47
CA GLY A 161 3.11 -11.35 3.54
C GLY A 161 3.43 -12.82 3.84
N GLU A 162 2.79 -13.35 4.89
CA GLU A 162 2.84 -14.76 5.25
C GLU A 162 1.94 -15.58 4.34
N ARG A 163 2.46 -16.71 3.84
CA ARG A 163 1.71 -17.60 2.96
C ARG A 163 0.74 -18.43 3.79
N GLN A 164 -0.54 -18.40 3.45
CA GLN A 164 -1.50 -19.32 4.05
C GLN A 164 -1.47 -20.67 3.33
N GLU A 165 -1.43 -21.77 4.08
CA GLU A 165 -1.36 -23.15 3.55
C GLU A 165 -2.47 -23.47 2.52
N SER A 166 -3.63 -22.82 2.63
CA SER A 166 -4.80 -23.09 1.77
C SER A 166 -5.07 -22.03 0.70
N GLN A 167 -4.30 -20.93 0.63
CA GLN A 167 -4.56 -19.84 -0.30
C GLN A 167 -3.34 -19.48 -1.16
N LEU A 168 -3.61 -19.10 -2.41
CA LEU A 168 -2.62 -18.50 -3.30
C LEU A 168 -2.22 -17.07 -2.87
N THR A 169 -2.93 -16.52 -1.90
CA THR A 169 -2.76 -15.15 -1.39
C THR A 169 -1.87 -15.15 -0.14
N ARG A 170 -1.16 -14.04 0.06
CA ARG A 170 -0.37 -13.78 1.28
C ARG A 170 -1.12 -12.82 2.19
N ARG A 171 -1.02 -13.04 3.50
CA ARG A 171 -1.61 -12.22 4.55
C ARG A 171 -0.55 -11.30 5.17
N LEU A 172 -0.84 -10.02 5.27
CA LEU A 172 -0.04 -9.02 5.98
C LEU A 172 -0.65 -8.77 7.36
N GLU A 173 0.13 -8.94 8.42
CA GLU A 173 -0.36 -8.75 9.79
C GLU A 173 0.16 -7.45 10.43
N GLY A 174 -0.59 -6.95 11.42
CA GLY A 174 -0.22 -5.82 12.25
C GLY A 174 0.00 -4.51 11.46
N ARG A 175 1.08 -3.81 11.79
CA ARG A 175 1.40 -2.48 11.22
C ARG A 175 1.65 -2.52 9.71
N ALA A 176 2.30 -3.58 9.22
CA ALA A 176 2.65 -3.70 7.80
C ALA A 176 1.39 -3.78 6.94
N GLY A 177 0.42 -4.60 7.35
CA GLY A 177 -0.84 -4.65 6.61
C GLY A 177 -1.62 -3.34 6.71
N GLY A 178 -1.61 -2.67 7.88
CA GLY A 178 -2.31 -1.39 8.05
C GLY A 178 -1.76 -0.32 7.09
N LEU A 179 -0.44 -0.25 6.98
CA LEU A 179 0.24 0.64 6.03
C LEU A 179 -0.04 0.26 4.57
N ALA A 180 -0.07 -1.03 4.25
CA ALA A 180 -0.43 -1.48 2.91
C ALA A 180 -1.86 -1.04 2.51
N VAL A 181 -2.83 -1.15 3.42
CA VAL A 181 -4.20 -0.68 3.14
C VAL A 181 -4.25 0.83 2.93
N ILE A 182 -3.53 1.61 3.73
CA ILE A 182 -3.47 3.07 3.56
C ILE A 182 -2.88 3.43 2.20
N ILE A 183 -1.75 2.82 1.83
CA ILE A 183 -1.11 3.05 0.51
C ILE A 183 -2.08 2.68 -0.62
N GLY A 184 -2.66 1.48 -0.58
CA GLY A 184 -3.59 1.02 -1.60
C GLY A 184 -4.80 1.94 -1.74
N LEU A 185 -5.40 2.37 -0.62
CA LEU A 185 -6.52 3.30 -0.62
C LEU A 185 -6.13 4.67 -1.16
N SER A 186 -5.00 5.23 -0.74
CA SER A 186 -4.52 6.54 -1.21
C SER A 186 -4.29 6.55 -2.72
N MET A 187 -3.68 5.50 -3.26
CA MET A 187 -3.48 5.39 -4.71
C MET A 187 -4.82 5.26 -5.43
N SER A 188 -5.77 4.47 -4.93
CA SER A 188 -7.08 4.32 -5.56
C SER A 188 -7.89 5.62 -5.55
N ILE A 189 -7.84 6.39 -4.46
CA ILE A 189 -8.46 7.72 -4.40
C ILE A 189 -7.80 8.67 -5.40
N MET A 190 -6.48 8.61 -5.55
CA MET A 190 -5.76 9.42 -6.52
C MET A 190 -6.16 9.04 -7.96
N THR A 191 -6.30 7.76 -8.28
CA THR A 191 -6.81 7.29 -9.58
C THR A 191 -8.18 7.88 -9.87
N LEU A 192 -9.12 7.74 -8.92
CA LEU A 192 -10.47 8.28 -9.07
C LEU A 192 -10.44 9.80 -9.26
N SER A 193 -9.63 10.50 -8.45
CA SER A 193 -9.54 11.96 -8.49
C SER A 193 -8.99 12.46 -9.83
N LYS A 194 -7.98 11.78 -10.39
CA LYS A 194 -7.45 12.07 -11.73
C LYS A 194 -8.52 11.91 -12.80
N THR A 195 -9.25 10.79 -12.76
CA THR A 195 -10.32 10.52 -13.71
C THR A 195 -11.35 11.64 -13.65
N VAL A 196 -11.87 11.97 -12.45
CA VAL A 196 -12.83 13.07 -12.28
C VAL A 196 -12.26 14.40 -12.78
N LEU A 197 -11.00 14.70 -12.46
CA LEU A 197 -10.35 15.94 -12.90
C LEU A 197 -10.26 16.01 -14.43
N TYR A 198 -9.95 14.90 -15.09
CA TYR A 198 -9.91 14.82 -16.55
C TYR A 198 -11.27 15.13 -17.18
N TRP A 199 -12.37 14.58 -16.65
CA TRP A 199 -13.73 14.92 -17.07
C TRP A 199 -14.07 16.41 -16.85
N LEU A 200 -13.66 16.97 -15.71
CA LEU A 200 -13.90 18.38 -15.40
C LEU A 200 -13.10 19.32 -16.34
N VAL A 201 -11.86 18.96 -16.67
CA VAL A 201 -11.04 19.72 -17.63
C VAL A 201 -11.71 19.73 -19.00
N GLU A 202 -12.18 18.57 -19.50
CA GLU A 202 -12.92 18.53 -20.77
C GLU A 202 -14.21 19.35 -20.72
N TYR A 203 -14.98 19.24 -19.64
CA TYR A 203 -16.22 20.01 -19.51
C TYR A 203 -15.95 21.53 -19.53
N HIS A 204 -14.93 21.99 -18.82
CA HIS A 204 -14.56 23.41 -18.75
C HIS A 204 -13.79 23.92 -19.97
N SER A 205 -13.18 23.04 -20.77
CA SER A 205 -12.56 23.40 -22.04
C SER A 205 -13.57 23.45 -23.20
N GLY A 206 -14.83 23.08 -22.96
CA GLY A 206 -15.84 22.96 -24.01
C GLY A 206 -15.63 21.73 -24.90
N PHE A 207 -15.08 20.64 -24.32
CA PHE A 207 -14.69 19.41 -25.00
C PHE A 207 -13.65 19.66 -26.09
N ALA A 208 -12.65 20.52 -25.80
CA ALA A 208 -11.66 20.94 -26.79
C ALA A 208 -10.82 19.77 -27.35
N HIS A 209 -10.63 18.71 -26.57
CA HIS A 209 -9.73 17.62 -26.94
C HIS A 209 -10.44 16.39 -27.49
N ILE A 210 -11.72 16.22 -27.17
CA ILE A 210 -12.51 15.05 -27.60
C ILE A 210 -13.78 15.38 -28.39
N GLY A 211 -14.23 16.64 -28.39
CA GLY A 211 -15.52 17.07 -28.95
C GLY A 211 -15.63 16.96 -30.47
N HIS A 212 -14.53 16.70 -31.18
CA HIS A 212 -14.51 16.48 -32.63
C HIS A 212 -14.90 15.05 -33.04
N ASN A 213 -14.98 14.11 -32.10
CA ASN A 213 -15.30 12.71 -32.39
C ASN A 213 -16.82 12.47 -32.42
N ASP A 214 -17.25 11.45 -33.16
CA ASP A 214 -18.62 10.96 -33.08
C ASP A 214 -18.87 10.23 -31.75
N ALA A 215 -20.14 10.16 -31.34
CA ALA A 215 -20.54 9.59 -30.06
C ALA A 215 -20.14 8.10 -29.88
N MET A 216 -20.03 7.32 -30.97
CA MET A 216 -19.62 5.92 -30.89
C MET A 216 -18.11 5.79 -30.70
N THR A 217 -17.32 6.62 -31.37
CA THR A 217 -15.87 6.69 -31.13
C THR A 217 -15.56 7.08 -29.69
N LEU A 218 -16.29 8.03 -29.11
CA LEU A 218 -16.17 8.38 -27.70
C LEU A 218 -16.60 7.24 -26.77
N LEU A 219 -17.72 6.57 -27.05
CA LEU A 219 -18.18 5.46 -26.22
C LEU A 219 -17.14 4.32 -26.17
N ILE A 220 -16.58 3.96 -27.31
CA ILE A 220 -15.65 2.82 -27.44
C ILE A 220 -14.23 3.17 -26.99
N SER A 221 -13.76 4.38 -27.25
CA SER A 221 -12.35 4.77 -27.02
C SER A 221 -12.12 5.53 -25.71
N TRP A 222 -13.19 6.02 -25.08
CA TRP A 222 -13.10 6.98 -23.98
C TRP A 222 -13.93 6.59 -22.76
N ILE A 223 -15.14 6.06 -22.94
CA ILE A 223 -16.04 5.70 -21.81
C ILE A 223 -15.81 4.29 -21.29
N ILE A 224 -15.47 3.34 -22.17
CA ILE A 224 -15.06 1.98 -21.77
C ILE A 224 -13.54 2.02 -21.55
N PRO A 225 -13.04 2.02 -20.30
CA PRO A 225 -11.61 1.95 -20.07
C PRO A 225 -11.09 0.59 -20.53
N LYS A 226 -9.85 0.55 -21.04
CA LYS A 226 -9.10 -0.70 -21.12
C LYS A 226 -8.75 -1.22 -19.74
#